data_AF-A0A7L9S3W0-F1
#
_entry.id   AF-A0A7L9S3W0-F1
#
_cell.length_a   1.000
_cell.length_b   1.000
_cell.length_c   1.000
_cell.angle_alpha   90.00
_cell.angle_beta   90.00
_cell.angle_gamma   90.00
#
_symmetry.space_group_name_H-M   'P 1'
#
loop_
_entity.id
_entity.type
_entity.pdbx_description
1 polymer ?
#
loop_
_entity_poly.entity_id
_entity_poly.type
_entity_poly.pdbx_seq_one_letter_code
_entity_poly.pdbx_strand_id
1 'polypeptide(L)'
;MKKLTMLTGIITLSITAASAMADSSTKSVYECKPNGCVLEILSLDRKVIVHQNDISSITINHITDSAVEVTYIQNKQVKYVTTSLLSSNIHVSNGQKLGI
;
A
#
# COMPACT_ATOMS: atom_id res chain seq x y z
N MET A 1 -29.42 39.94 -47.21
CA MET A 1 -29.73 39.72 -45.78
C MET A 1 -30.46 38.40 -45.62
N LYS A 2 -29.81 37.38 -45.06
CA LYS A 2 -30.46 36.16 -44.56
C LYS A 2 -29.62 35.67 -43.40
N LYS A 3 -30.11 35.93 -42.18
CA LYS A 3 -29.58 35.39 -40.92
C LYS A 3 -29.79 33.88 -40.97
N LEU A 4 -28.74 33.08 -40.80
CA LEU A 4 -28.88 31.69 -40.42
C LEU A 4 -28.03 31.43 -39.19
N THR A 5 -28.78 31.07 -38.15
CA THR A 5 -28.48 30.99 -36.74
C THR A 5 -27.39 29.96 -36.45
N MET A 6 -26.38 30.37 -35.66
CA MET A 6 -25.44 29.47 -34.98
C MET A 6 -26.23 28.46 -34.15
N LEU A 7 -26.06 27.16 -34.43
CA LEU A 7 -26.49 26.09 -33.55
C LEU A 7 -25.25 25.50 -32.86
N THR A 8 -24.78 26.20 -31.83
CA THR A 8 -23.80 25.65 -30.88
C THR A 8 -24.47 24.52 -30.11
N GLY A 9 -24.28 23.28 -30.56
CA GLY A 9 -24.70 22.09 -29.85
C GLY A 9 -23.93 22.00 -28.53
N ILE A 10 -24.61 22.25 -27.42
CA ILE A 10 -24.09 22.00 -26.08
C ILE A 10 -24.16 20.48 -25.88
N ILE A 11 -23.02 19.80 -26.01
CA ILE A 11 -22.89 18.40 -25.60
C ILE A 11 -22.80 18.43 -24.08
N THR A 12 -23.93 18.19 -23.42
CA THR A 12 -23.97 17.97 -21.97
C THR A 12 -23.34 16.61 -21.70
N LEU A 13 -22.02 16.58 -21.41
CA LEU A 13 -21.40 15.39 -20.84
C LEU A 13 -21.92 15.22 -19.41
N SER A 14 -22.86 14.30 -19.23
CA SER A 14 -23.23 13.79 -17.91
C SER A 14 -21.99 13.11 -17.33
N ILE A 15 -21.28 13.79 -16.44
CA ILE A 15 -20.21 13.19 -15.66
C ILE A 15 -20.89 12.24 -14.68
N THR A 16 -20.98 10.95 -15.05
CA THR A 16 -21.30 9.89 -14.10
C THR A 16 -20.24 9.94 -13.02
N ALA A 17 -20.62 10.37 -11.82
CA ALA A 17 -19.77 10.28 -10.64
C ALA A 17 -19.40 8.80 -10.47
N ALA A 18 -18.17 8.45 -10.84
CA ALA A 18 -17.61 7.16 -10.48
C ALA A 18 -17.59 7.10 -8.96
N SER A 19 -18.25 6.07 -8.44
CA SER A 19 -18.37 5.72 -7.04
C SER A 19 -17.05 5.95 -6.30
N ALA A 20 -17.12 6.64 -5.16
CA ALA A 20 -16.08 6.59 -4.15
C ALA A 20 -15.79 5.12 -3.85
N MET A 21 -14.70 4.61 -4.41
CA MET A 21 -14.09 3.39 -3.90
C MET A 21 -13.61 3.77 -2.51
N ALA A 22 -14.36 3.36 -1.49
CA ALA A 22 -13.86 3.35 -0.14
C ALA A 22 -12.67 2.38 -0.14
N ASP A 23 -11.48 2.94 -0.36
CA ASP A 23 -10.23 2.23 -0.21
C ASP A 23 -10.15 1.88 1.27
N SER A 24 -10.61 0.68 1.60
CA SER A 24 -10.44 0.09 2.91
C SER A 24 -8.97 -0.27 3.02
N SER A 25 -8.16 0.77 3.27
CA SER A 25 -6.74 0.65 3.54
C SER A 25 -6.59 -0.26 4.75
N THR A 26 -6.39 -1.54 4.47
CA THR A 26 -6.25 -2.56 5.50
C THR A 26 -4.88 -2.34 6.11
N LYS A 27 -4.84 -1.99 7.39
CA LYS A 27 -3.59 -1.77 8.12
C LYS A 27 -3.30 -3.00 8.98
N SER A 28 -2.12 -3.59 8.81
CA SER A 28 -1.63 -4.65 9.69
C SER A 28 -0.46 -4.13 10.52
N VAL A 29 -0.58 -4.16 11.84
CA VAL A 29 0.51 -3.78 12.76
C VAL A 29 1.04 -5.04 13.43
N TYR A 30 2.36 -5.13 13.54
CA TYR A 30 3.06 -6.19 14.23
C TYR A 30 3.88 -5.59 15.37
N GLU A 31 3.64 -6.10 16.57
CA GLU A 31 4.50 -5.87 17.72
C GLU A 31 5.56 -6.97 17.76
N CYS A 32 6.83 -6.58 17.86
CA CYS A 32 7.92 -7.53 17.88
C CYS A 32 8.17 -8.05 19.29
N LYS A 33 8.40 -9.36 19.41
CA LYS A 33 8.81 -9.97 20.68
C LYS A 33 10.17 -9.39 21.13
N PRO A 34 10.58 -9.59 22.41
CA PRO A 34 11.81 -9.00 22.96
C PRO A 34 13.10 -9.26 22.17
N ASN A 35 13.14 -10.34 21.38
CA ASN A 35 14.27 -10.69 20.53
C ASN A 35 14.21 -10.04 19.13
N GLY A 36 13.31 -9.07 18.91
CA GLY A 36 13.06 -8.41 17.64
C GLY A 36 12.28 -9.26 16.63
N CYS A 37 11.72 -8.62 15.61
CA CYS A 37 11.18 -9.30 14.43
C CYS A 37 12.25 -9.44 13.36
N VAL A 38 12.01 -10.39 12.46
CA VAL A 38 12.62 -10.39 11.13
C VAL A 38 11.57 -9.97 10.11
N LEU A 39 11.89 -8.96 9.30
CA LEU A 39 11.12 -8.58 8.12
C LEU A 39 11.82 -9.12 6.88
N GLU A 40 11.09 -9.88 6.09
CA GLU A 40 11.53 -10.38 4.79
C GLU A 40 10.54 -9.97 3.71
N ILE A 41 11.04 -9.37 2.63
CA ILE A 41 10.27 -9.06 1.42
C ILE A 41 10.95 -9.79 0.27
N LEU A 42 10.25 -10.77 -0.28
CA LEU A 42 10.73 -11.62 -1.38
C LEU A 42 9.96 -11.30 -2.65
N SER A 43 10.64 -11.10 -3.76
CA SER A 43 9.98 -11.07 -5.06
C SER A 43 9.52 -12.48 -5.48
N LEU A 44 8.64 -12.59 -6.49
CA LEU A 44 8.19 -13.87 -7.03
C LEU A 44 9.32 -14.73 -7.63
N ASP A 45 10.38 -14.10 -8.14
CA ASP A 45 11.63 -14.76 -8.55
C ASP A 45 12.54 -15.14 -7.36
N ARG A 46 12.00 -15.08 -6.13
CA ARG A 46 12.69 -15.40 -4.86
C ARG A 46 13.93 -14.56 -4.60
N LYS A 47 14.01 -13.37 -5.19
CA LYS A 47 15.06 -12.40 -4.90
C LYS A 47 14.67 -11.65 -3.62
N VAL A 48 15.62 -11.57 -2.69
CA VAL A 48 15.46 -10.78 -1.47
C VAL A 48 15.49 -9.30 -1.83
N ILE A 49 14.39 -8.61 -1.55
CA ILE A 49 14.28 -7.15 -1.68
C ILE A 49 14.64 -6.51 -0.33
N VAL A 50 14.17 -7.11 0.77
CA VAL A 50 14.46 -6.67 2.14
C VAL A 50 14.68 -7.89 3.01
N HIS A 51 15.75 -7.88 3.80
CA HIS A 51 15.96 -8.81 4.91
C HIS A 51 16.52 -8.00 6.07
N GLN A 52 15.74 -7.82 7.12
CA GLN A 52 16.11 -6.98 8.26
C GLN A 52 15.80 -7.70 9.57
N ASN A 53 16.82 -7.77 10.43
CA ASN A 53 16.76 -8.36 11.75
C ASN A 53 16.63 -7.27 12.83
N ASP A 54 16.29 -7.68 14.05
CA ASP A 54 16.23 -6.82 15.23
C ASP A 54 15.28 -5.61 15.06
N ILE A 55 14.18 -5.83 14.36
CA ILE A 55 13.13 -4.81 14.21
C ILE A 55 12.27 -4.78 15.48
N SER A 56 11.94 -3.58 15.96
CA SER A 56 11.10 -3.41 17.16
C SER A 56 9.60 -3.26 16.86
N SER A 57 9.24 -2.82 15.65
CA SER A 57 7.84 -2.72 15.21
C SER A 57 7.77 -2.71 13.68
N ILE A 58 6.70 -3.31 13.14
CA ILE A 58 6.40 -3.31 11.70
C ILE A 58 4.94 -2.89 11.50
N THR A 59 4.71 -2.02 10.53
CA THR A 59 3.38 -1.66 10.05
C THR A 59 3.32 -1.89 8.55
N ILE A 60 2.30 -2.62 8.09
CA ILE A 60 2.00 -2.84 6.69
C ILE A 60 0.72 -2.07 6.37
N ASN A 61 0.82 -1.11 5.47
CA ASN A 61 -0.28 -0.27 5.04
C ASN A 61 -0.64 -0.59 3.59
N HIS A 62 -1.87 -1.03 3.34
CA HIS A 62 -2.36 -1.25 1.98
C HIS A 62 -2.69 0.09 1.33
N ILE A 63 -1.91 0.46 0.31
CA ILE A 63 -2.08 1.71 -0.43
C ILE A 63 -3.10 1.52 -1.56
N THR A 64 -3.08 0.34 -2.18
CA THR A 64 -4.04 -0.12 -3.19
C THR A 64 -4.18 -1.64 -3.04
N ASP A 65 -5.08 -2.26 -3.81
CA ASP A 65 -5.19 -3.73 -3.90
C ASP A 65 -3.89 -4.43 -4.31
N SER A 66 -2.97 -3.71 -4.96
CA SER A 66 -1.76 -4.27 -5.57
C SER A 66 -0.46 -3.77 -4.95
N ALA A 67 -0.51 -2.84 -4.00
CA ALA A 67 0.67 -2.17 -3.46
C ALA A 67 0.52 -1.89 -1.96
N VAL A 68 1.63 -2.09 -1.25
CA VAL A 68 1.72 -1.84 0.20
C VAL A 68 2.95 -1.01 0.52
N GLU A 69 2.84 -0.23 1.58
CA GLU A 69 3.96 0.40 2.27
C GLU A 69 4.26 -0.38 3.54
N VAL A 70 5.52 -0.79 3.71
CA VAL A 70 6.03 -1.38 4.93
C VAL A 70 6.86 -0.35 5.67
N THR A 71 6.38 0.05 6.83
CA THR A 71 7.13 0.88 7.79
C THR A 71 7.70 -0.02 8.87
N TYR A 72 8.98 0.12 9.20
CA TYR A 72 9.58 -0.64 10.29
C TYR A 72 10.58 0.20 11.08
N ILE A 73 10.74 -0.13 12.37
CA ILE A 73 11.67 0.56 13.27
C ILE A 73 12.86 -0.33 13.57
N GLN A 74 14.06 0.13 13.23
CA GLN A 74 15.31 -0.57 13.51
C GLN A 74 16.33 0.44 14.05
N ASN A 75 17.01 0.09 15.15
CA ASN A 75 17.98 0.99 15.80
C ASN A 75 17.39 2.39 16.11
N LYS A 76 16.13 2.43 16.55
CA LYS A 76 15.35 3.65 16.83
C LYS A 76 15.11 4.55 15.61
N GLN A 77 15.40 4.08 14.40
CA GLN A 77 15.13 4.80 13.16
C GLN A 77 13.95 4.17 12.44
N VAL A 78 13.11 5.02 11.87
CA VAL A 78 11.97 4.59 11.04
C VAL A 78 12.44 4.44 9.60
N LYS A 79 12.12 3.31 8.98
CA LYS A 79 12.44 2.99 7.59
C LYS A 79 11.16 2.60 6.85
N TYR A 80 11.16 2.86 5.56
CA TYR A 80 10.01 2.67 4.68
C TYR A 80 10.41 1.91 3.43
N VAL A 81 9.57 0.98 3.00
CA VAL A 81 9.71 0.27 1.73
C VAL A 81 8.33 0.12 1.10
N THR A 82 8.20 0.55 -0.15
CA THR A 82 7.00 0.32 -0.95
C THR A 82 7.24 -0.88 -1.86
N THR A 83 6.30 -1.82 -1.91
CA THR A 83 6.39 -2.98 -2.80
C THR A 83 5.01 -3.36 -3.35
N SER A 84 5.01 -4.08 -4.48
CA SER A 84 3.81 -4.62 -5.09
C SER A 84 3.50 -6.02 -4.56
N LEU A 85 2.25 -6.25 -4.15
CA LEU A 85 1.72 -7.57 -3.78
C LEU A 85 1.54 -8.50 -4.99
N LEU A 86 1.56 -7.96 -6.22
CA LEU A 86 1.49 -8.76 -7.44
C LEU A 86 2.80 -9.46 -7.76
N SER A 87 3.92 -8.95 -7.22
CA SER A 87 5.26 -9.44 -7.53
C SER A 87 6.11 -9.74 -6.30
N SER A 88 5.57 -9.56 -5.09
CA SER A 88 6.29 -9.78 -3.85
C SER A 88 5.43 -10.39 -2.75
N ASN A 89 6.07 -11.15 -1.87
CA ASN A 89 5.51 -11.65 -0.62
C ASN A 89 6.21 -10.98 0.56
N ILE A 90 5.45 -10.68 1.61
CA ILE A 90 5.95 -10.06 2.83
C ILE A 90 5.78 -11.05 3.96
N HIS A 91 6.89 -11.37 4.61
CA HIS A 91 6.93 -12.26 5.76
C HIS A 91 7.45 -11.50 6.98
N VAL A 92 6.70 -11.58 8.07
CA VAL A 92 7.10 -11.08 9.38
C VAL A 92 7.21 -12.28 10.30
N SER A 93 8.42 -12.56 10.78
CA SER A 93 8.64 -13.62 11.77
C SER A 93 8.91 -13.02 13.15
N ASN A 94 8.60 -13.79 14.19
CA ASN A 94 8.75 -13.40 15.60
C ASN A 94 7.98 -12.12 16.01
N GLY A 95 6.99 -11.71 15.21
CA GLY A 95 6.04 -10.65 15.53
C GLY A 95 4.67 -11.20 15.89
N GLN A 96 3.94 -10.46 16.73
CA GLN A 96 2.52 -10.67 17.00
C GLN A 96 1.72 -9.68 16.16
N LYS A 97 0.87 -10.19 15.26
CA LYS A 97 -0.08 -9.33 14.55
C LYS A 97 -1.09 -8.78 15.55
N LEU A 98 -1.16 -7.46 15.65
CA LEU A 98 -2.19 -6.78 16.41
C LEU A 98 -3.44 -6.69 15.52
N GLY A 99 -4.55 -7.27 15.98
CA GLY A 99 -5.84 -7.11 15.32
C GLY A 99 -6.30 -5.67 15.50
N ILE A 100 -6.35 -4.92 14.40
CA ILE A 100 -6.96 -3.59 14.30
C ILE A 100 -7.99 -3.63 13.18
#